data_AF-A0A7D8UVU4-F1
#
_entry.id   AF-A0A7D8UVU4-F1
#
_cell.length_a   1.000
_cell.length_b   1.000
_cell.length_c   1.000
_cell.angle_alpha   90.00
_cell.angle_beta   90.00
_cell.angle_gamma   90.00
#
_symmetry.space_group_name_H-M   'P 1'
#
loop_
_entity.id
_entity.type
_entity.pdbx_description
1 polymer ?
#
loop_
_entity_poly.entity_id
_entity_poly.type
_entity_poly.pdbx_seq_one_letter_code
_entity_poly.pdbx_strand_id
1 'polypeptide(L)'
;MILFETTSSVFEIMWDIALALFIIRIAFVYFLLSFTSGAIVVYFRLAEIMPLHHLTQPQSELTTLSIWLIAVTLWARYTLVTYEVPRVGGFRLAIGALATVFMLFAELVGGVVLYEKGHTAWIWDTDSLAAGLGVGSLCLYAALPWLLMKVEQETDEMGETYHGHENKPIVAAVPTVAVTGKSGQNGKKHI
;
A
#
# COMPACT_ATOMS: atom_id res chain seq x y z
N MET A 1 33.37 -22.59 19.59
CA MET A 1 32.38 -22.92 18.55
C MET A 1 30.96 -22.45 18.88
N ILE A 2 30.60 -22.26 20.15
CA ILE A 2 29.24 -21.84 20.59
C ILE A 2 28.96 -20.34 20.33
N LEU A 3 29.99 -19.49 20.20
CA LEU A 3 29.81 -18.03 20.08
C LEU A 3 29.23 -17.58 18.73
N PHE A 4 29.51 -18.32 17.64
CA PHE A 4 29.04 -17.97 16.29
C PHE A 4 27.57 -18.35 16.03
N GLU A 5 27.05 -19.38 16.72
CA GLU A 5 25.63 -19.75 16.67
C GLU A 5 24.75 -18.69 17.36
N THR A 6 25.20 -18.16 18.51
CA THR A 6 24.49 -17.07 19.20
C THR A 6 24.46 -15.76 18.42
N THR A 7 25.53 -15.39 17.71
CA THR A 7 25.54 -14.15 16.91
C THR A 7 24.58 -14.20 15.73
N SER A 8 24.43 -15.36 15.08
CA SER A 8 23.44 -15.53 14.00
C SER A 8 22.02 -15.39 14.53
N SER A 9 21.72 -16.01 15.68
CA SER A 9 20.40 -15.92 16.30
C SER A 9 20.06 -14.51 16.78
N VAL A 10 21.02 -13.77 17.36
CA VAL A 10 20.81 -12.37 17.77
C VAL A 10 20.57 -11.48 16.55
N PHE A 11 21.30 -11.68 15.46
CA PHE A 11 21.12 -10.92 14.23
C PHE A 11 19.72 -11.12 13.61
N GLU A 12 19.23 -12.36 13.58
CA GLU A 12 17.89 -12.70 13.11
C GLU A 12 16.80 -12.00 13.95
N ILE A 13 16.92 -12.04 15.28
CA ILE A 13 15.99 -11.34 16.19
C ILE A 13 16.03 -9.82 15.96
N MET A 14 17.21 -9.23 15.80
CA MET A 14 17.33 -7.80 15.52
C MET A 14 16.71 -7.42 14.18
N TRP A 15 16.87 -8.27 13.16
CA TRP A 15 16.27 -8.08 11.84
C TRP A 15 14.74 -8.15 11.89
N ASP A 16 14.18 -9.14 12.59
CA ASP A 16 12.73 -9.27 12.77
C ASP A 16 12.12 -8.07 13.51
N ILE A 17 12.80 -7.57 14.55
CA ILE A 17 12.37 -6.37 15.27
C ILE A 17 12.42 -5.14 14.35
N ALA A 18 13.50 -4.96 13.59
CA ALA A 18 13.62 -3.85 12.64
C ALA A 18 12.52 -3.90 11.58
N LEU A 19 12.22 -5.10 11.07
CA LEU A 19 11.17 -5.35 10.10
C LEU A 19 9.77 -5.08 10.68
N ALA A 20 9.51 -5.53 11.90
CA ALA A 20 8.27 -5.26 12.60
C ALA A 20 8.06 -3.76 12.82
N LEU A 21 9.08 -3.03 13.29
CA LEU A 21 9.02 -1.58 13.47
C LEU A 21 8.79 -0.84 12.14
N PHE A 22 9.40 -1.33 11.05
CA PHE A 22 9.16 -0.78 9.72
C PHE A 22 7.70 -0.95 9.29
N ILE A 23 7.13 -2.15 9.45
CA ILE A 23 5.71 -2.41 9.16
C ILE A 23 4.80 -1.53 10.03
N ILE A 24 5.06 -1.46 11.34
CA ILE A 24 4.28 -0.65 12.29
C ILE A 24 4.27 0.82 11.86
N ARG A 25 5.43 1.37 11.48
CA ARG A 25 5.54 2.77 11.05
C ARG A 25 4.69 3.04 9.81
N ILE A 26 4.78 2.18 8.80
CA ILE A 26 4.04 2.35 7.54
C ILE A 26 2.54 2.20 7.79
N ALA A 27 2.14 1.18 8.56
CA ALA A 27 0.75 0.97 8.94
C ALA A 27 0.19 2.16 9.71
N PHE A 28 0.98 2.75 10.62
CA PHE A 28 0.58 3.95 11.37
C PHE A 28 0.38 5.17 10.47
N VAL A 29 1.27 5.41 9.50
CA VAL A 29 1.12 6.51 8.54
C VAL A 29 -0.10 6.31 7.66
N TYR A 30 -0.32 5.08 7.17
CA TYR A 30 -1.49 4.75 6.37
C TYR A 30 -2.79 4.92 7.16
N PHE A 31 -2.81 4.48 8.42
CA PHE A 31 -3.91 4.71 9.35
C PHE A 31 -4.17 6.21 9.54
N LEU A 32 -3.13 6.99 9.85
CA LEU A 32 -3.28 8.42 10.16
C LEU A 32 -3.85 9.22 8.98
N LEU A 33 -3.37 8.95 7.76
CA LEU A 33 -3.90 9.56 6.53
C LEU A 33 -5.36 9.16 6.28
N SER A 34 -5.68 7.88 6.43
CA SER A 34 -7.03 7.36 6.17
C SER A 34 -8.04 7.83 7.22
N PHE A 35 -7.65 7.85 8.50
CA PHE A 35 -8.47 8.29 9.61
C PHE A 35 -8.75 9.79 9.55
N THR A 36 -7.71 10.62 9.34
CA THR A 36 -7.89 12.08 9.23
C THR A 36 -8.75 12.44 8.02
N SER A 37 -8.50 11.83 6.86
CA SER A 37 -9.33 12.04 5.67
C SER A 37 -10.78 11.60 5.90
N GLY A 38 -11.00 10.45 6.56
CA GLY A 38 -12.35 9.98 6.90
C GLY A 38 -13.06 10.91 7.88
N ALA A 39 -12.38 11.37 8.93
CA ALA A 39 -12.92 12.33 9.89
C ALA A 39 -13.33 13.65 9.23
N ILE A 40 -12.52 14.15 8.28
CA ILE A 40 -12.84 15.36 7.51
C ILE A 40 -14.10 15.14 6.65
N VAL A 41 -14.19 14.01 5.93
CA VAL A 41 -15.37 13.70 5.10
C VAL A 41 -16.64 13.61 5.96
N VAL A 42 -16.57 12.94 7.11
CA VAL A 42 -17.70 12.83 8.06
C VAL A 42 -18.06 14.20 8.64
N TYR A 43 -17.07 15.03 8.97
CA TYR A 43 -17.30 16.39 9.45
C TYR A 43 -18.05 17.23 8.41
N PHE A 44 -17.61 17.25 7.15
CA PHE A 44 -18.31 17.95 6.07
C PHE A 44 -19.73 17.43 5.85
N ARG A 45 -19.92 16.11 5.93
CA ARG A 45 -21.25 15.49 5.83
C ARG A 45 -22.20 16.02 6.90
N LEU A 46 -21.76 16.04 8.16
CA LEU A 46 -22.58 16.47 9.30
C LEU A 46 -22.78 17.98 9.33
N ALA A 47 -21.75 18.76 9.01
CA ALA A 47 -21.76 20.22 9.10
C ALA A 47 -22.53 20.89 7.95
N GLU A 48 -22.38 20.40 6.71
CA GLU A 48 -22.93 21.07 5.53
C GLU A 48 -23.99 20.24 4.80
N ILE A 49 -23.73 18.97 4.52
CA ILE A 49 -24.55 18.19 3.58
C ILE A 49 -25.89 17.75 4.20
N MET A 50 -25.86 17.26 5.44
CA MET A 50 -27.06 16.81 6.15
C MET A 50 -28.09 17.93 6.40
N PRO A 51 -27.71 19.14 6.87
CA PRO A 51 -28.67 20.22 7.07
C PRO A 51 -29.18 20.85 5.77
N LEU A 52 -28.40 20.86 4.68
CA LEU A 52 -28.80 21.52 3.43
C LEU A 52 -29.73 20.65 2.57
N HIS A 53 -29.50 19.33 2.51
CA HIS A 53 -30.11 18.50 1.47
C HIS A 53 -31.24 17.56 1.90
N HIS A 54 -31.62 17.49 3.18
CA HIS A 54 -32.72 16.62 3.68
C HIS A 54 -32.68 15.18 3.11
N LEU A 55 -31.49 14.69 2.78
CA LEU A 55 -31.31 13.42 2.09
C LEU A 55 -31.73 12.30 3.03
N THR A 56 -32.35 11.26 2.46
CA THR A 56 -32.59 10.03 3.19
C THR A 56 -31.25 9.47 3.68
N GLN A 57 -31.21 9.10 4.96
CA GLN A 57 -30.04 8.57 5.66
C GLN A 57 -29.20 7.56 4.83
N PRO A 58 -29.78 6.57 4.11
CA PRO A 58 -29.01 5.62 3.30
C PRO A 58 -28.28 6.24 2.09
N GLN A 59 -28.83 7.27 1.45
CA GLN A 59 -28.19 7.88 0.27
C GLN A 59 -26.95 8.70 0.65
N SER A 60 -27.02 9.35 1.82
CA SER A 60 -25.90 10.11 2.36
C SER A 60 -24.76 9.20 2.85
N GLU A 61 -25.08 8.02 3.35
CA GLU A 61 -24.07 7.02 3.73
C GLU A 61 -23.36 6.45 2.51
N LEU A 62 -24.08 6.14 1.42
CA LEU A 62 -23.48 5.58 0.22
C LEU A 62 -22.52 6.55 -0.48
N THR A 63 -22.87 7.84 -0.55
CA THR A 63 -21.99 8.89 -1.11
C THR A 63 -20.75 9.08 -0.25
N THR A 64 -20.90 9.08 1.07
CA THR A 64 -19.80 9.17 2.03
C THR A 64 -18.84 7.99 1.90
N LEU A 65 -19.36 6.77 1.84
CA LEU A 65 -18.57 5.55 1.64
C LEU A 65 -17.80 5.60 0.32
N SER A 66 -18.44 6.03 -0.78
CA SER A 66 -17.78 6.11 -2.09
C SER A 66 -16.59 7.08 -2.09
N ILE A 67 -16.77 8.27 -1.51
CA ILE A 67 -15.70 9.28 -1.39
C ILE A 67 -14.57 8.75 -0.50
N TRP A 68 -14.94 8.12 0.62
CA TRP A 68 -13.97 7.52 1.53
C TRP A 68 -13.15 6.41 0.85
N LEU A 69 -13.79 5.51 0.10
CA LEU A 69 -13.09 4.45 -0.64
C LEU A 69 -12.08 4.99 -1.65
N ILE A 70 -12.43 6.05 -2.38
CA ILE A 70 -11.49 6.71 -3.31
C ILE A 70 -10.30 7.27 -2.52
N ALA A 71 -10.55 7.98 -1.42
CA ALA A 71 -9.50 8.53 -0.58
C ALA A 71 -8.57 7.43 -0.04
N VAL A 72 -9.12 6.37 0.53
CA VAL A 72 -8.34 5.24 1.06
C VAL A 72 -7.52 4.57 -0.03
N THR A 73 -8.05 4.41 -1.25
CA THR A 73 -7.32 3.83 -2.38
C THR A 73 -6.13 4.71 -2.78
N LEU A 74 -6.33 6.03 -2.82
CA LEU A 74 -5.26 6.99 -3.09
C LEU A 74 -4.19 6.95 -1.99
N TRP A 75 -4.59 6.90 -0.72
CA TRP A 75 -3.66 6.81 0.40
C TRP A 75 -2.90 5.49 0.44
N ALA A 76 -3.55 4.38 0.09
CA ALA A 76 -2.90 3.08 -0.03
C ALA A 76 -1.81 3.13 -1.09
N ARG A 77 -2.12 3.66 -2.28
CA ARG A 77 -1.14 3.83 -3.36
C ARG A 77 -0.01 4.78 -2.96
N TYR A 78 -0.35 5.94 -2.38
CA TYR A 78 0.65 6.91 -1.92
C TYR A 78 1.64 6.27 -0.95
N THR A 79 1.14 5.53 0.04
CA THR A 79 1.99 4.89 1.04
C THR A 79 2.88 3.81 0.42
N LEU A 80 2.34 2.99 -0.50
CA LEU A 80 3.12 1.96 -1.18
C LEU A 80 4.25 2.54 -2.04
N VAL A 81 3.99 3.64 -2.75
CA VAL A 81 4.97 4.31 -3.61
C VAL A 81 6.02 5.04 -2.79
N THR A 82 5.63 5.79 -1.76
CA THR A 82 6.58 6.59 -0.96
C THR A 82 7.53 5.74 -0.13
N TYR A 83 7.06 4.59 0.36
CA TYR A 83 7.89 3.68 1.18
C TYR A 83 8.50 2.53 0.37
N GLU A 84 8.36 2.54 -0.96
CA GLU A 84 8.87 1.52 -1.89
C GLU A 84 8.61 0.09 -1.39
N VAL A 85 7.39 -0.16 -0.93
CA VAL A 85 7.06 -1.40 -0.22
C VAL A 85 7.27 -2.60 -1.15
N PRO A 86 8.06 -3.62 -0.73
CA PRO A 86 8.31 -4.80 -1.54
C PRO A 86 7.02 -5.40 -2.10
N ARG A 87 7.05 -5.86 -3.35
CA ARG A 87 5.92 -6.52 -4.04
C ARG A 87 5.69 -7.95 -3.51
N VAL A 88 5.67 -8.11 -2.19
CA VAL A 88 5.37 -9.37 -1.50
C VAL A 88 3.99 -9.27 -0.87
N GLY A 89 3.08 -10.16 -1.26
CA GLY A 89 1.67 -10.09 -0.84
C GLY A 89 1.48 -10.12 0.67
N GLY A 90 2.28 -10.93 1.38
CA GLY A 90 2.23 -11.01 2.85
C GLY A 90 2.58 -9.71 3.56
N PHE A 91 3.56 -8.96 3.07
CA PHE A 91 3.95 -7.68 3.66
C PHE A 91 2.87 -6.62 3.50
N ARG A 92 2.30 -6.48 2.30
CA ARG A 92 1.24 -5.50 2.03
C ARG A 92 -0.02 -5.82 2.83
N LEU A 93 -0.36 -7.11 2.97
CA LEU A 93 -1.50 -7.56 3.77
C LEU A 93 -1.27 -7.31 5.27
N ALA A 94 -0.06 -7.55 5.79
CA ALA A 94 0.27 -7.25 7.19
C ALA A 94 0.15 -5.76 7.50
N ILE A 95 0.59 -4.88 6.59
CA ILE A 95 0.45 -3.42 6.74
C ILE A 95 -1.04 -3.03 6.81
N GLY A 96 -1.86 -3.54 5.89
CA GLY A 96 -3.31 -3.27 5.88
C GLY A 96 -4.02 -3.82 7.13
N ALA A 97 -3.71 -5.05 7.54
CA ALA A 97 -4.26 -5.67 8.74
C ALA A 97 -3.90 -4.86 10.01
N LEU A 98 -2.63 -4.46 10.16
CA LEU A 98 -2.19 -3.69 11.31
C LEU A 98 -2.82 -2.28 11.33
N ALA A 99 -2.95 -1.64 10.17
CA ALA A 99 -3.66 -0.38 10.06
C ALA A 99 -5.14 -0.51 10.45
N THR A 100 -5.76 -1.65 10.14
CA THR A 100 -7.14 -1.96 10.54
C THR A 100 -7.26 -2.10 12.06
N VAL A 101 -6.27 -2.71 12.72
CA VAL A 101 -6.21 -2.77 14.19
C VAL A 101 -6.14 -1.36 14.78
N PHE A 102 -5.30 -0.48 14.24
CA PHE A 102 -5.27 0.93 14.69
C PHE A 102 -6.60 1.65 14.47
N MET A 103 -7.28 1.38 13.34
CA MET A 103 -8.60 1.93 13.07
C MET A 103 -9.64 1.47 14.10
N LEU A 104 -9.66 0.17 14.44
CA LEU A 104 -10.55 -0.37 15.48
C LEU A 104 -10.29 0.26 16.84
N PHE A 105 -9.02 0.45 17.21
CA PHE A 105 -8.68 1.17 18.45
C PHE A 105 -9.18 2.62 18.43
N ALA A 106 -9.03 3.31 17.31
CA ALA A 106 -9.52 4.68 17.16
C ALA A 106 -11.05 4.75 17.24
N GLU A 107 -11.76 3.79 16.65
CA GLU A 107 -13.22 3.69 16.72
C GLU A 107 -13.70 3.37 18.14
N LEU A 108 -13.03 2.46 18.86
CA LEU A 108 -13.33 2.17 20.27
C LEU A 108 -13.14 3.41 21.15
N VAL A 109 -12.00 4.10 21.02
CA VAL A 109 -11.73 5.34 21.76
C VAL A 109 -12.76 6.41 21.41
N GLY A 110 -13.07 6.58 20.12
CA GLY A 110 -14.13 7.49 19.66
C GLY A 110 -15.48 7.14 20.26
N GLY A 111 -15.82 5.85 20.28
CA GLY A 111 -17.04 5.31 20.87
C GLY A 111 -17.18 5.61 22.36
N VAL A 112 -16.13 5.40 23.16
CA VAL A 112 -16.13 5.74 24.59
C VAL A 112 -16.32 7.25 24.79
N VAL A 113 -15.60 8.08 24.03
CA VAL A 113 -15.74 9.55 24.12
C VAL A 113 -17.14 10.03 23.73
N LEU A 114 -17.78 9.40 22.74
CA LEU A 114 -19.15 9.71 22.35
C LEU A 114 -20.17 9.23 23.38
N TYR A 115 -19.93 8.07 24.00
CA TYR A 115 -20.76 7.53 25.07
C TYR A 115 -20.78 8.47 26.28
N GLU A 116 -19.62 9.01 26.68
CA GLU A 116 -19.53 10.02 27.75
C GLU A 116 -20.30 11.31 27.43
N LYS A 117 -20.38 11.68 26.14
CA LYS A 117 -21.15 12.85 25.67
C LYS A 117 -22.65 12.59 25.55
N GLY A 118 -23.13 11.39 25.91
CA GLY A 118 -24.56 11.05 25.94
C GLY A 118 -25.11 10.56 24.60
N HIS A 119 -24.26 10.28 23.61
CA HIS A 119 -24.67 9.61 22.38
C HIS A 119 -24.65 8.09 22.60
N THR A 120 -25.76 7.55 23.11
CA THR A 120 -25.91 6.13 23.45
C THR A 120 -26.36 5.24 22.29
N ALA A 121 -26.81 5.84 21.17
CA ALA A 121 -27.21 5.07 19.99
C ALA A 121 -25.96 4.62 19.22
N TRP A 122 -25.54 3.37 19.47
CA TRP A 122 -24.49 2.74 18.68
C TRP A 122 -25.08 2.29 17.34
N ILE A 123 -24.36 2.53 16.24
CA ILE A 123 -24.84 2.24 14.86
C ILE A 123 -25.27 0.76 14.72
N TRP A 124 -24.63 -0.14 15.47
CA TRP A 124 -24.94 -1.58 15.42
C TRP A 124 -26.31 -1.95 16.01
N ASP A 125 -26.84 -1.15 16.94
CA ASP A 125 -28.17 -1.39 17.52
C ASP A 125 -29.28 -0.76 16.68
N THR A 126 -28.93 0.19 15.80
CA THR A 126 -29.91 1.02 15.09
C THR A 126 -30.15 0.54 13.65
N ASP A 127 -29.11 0.03 12.98
CA ASP A 127 -29.21 -0.42 11.58
C ASP A 127 -28.19 -1.54 11.26
N SER A 128 -28.71 -2.75 11.01
CA SER A 128 -27.91 -3.93 10.68
C SER A 128 -27.24 -3.85 9.30
N LEU A 129 -27.81 -3.08 8.36
CA LEU A 129 -27.20 -2.85 7.05
C LEU A 129 -26.02 -1.89 7.17
N ALA A 130 -26.17 -0.82 7.95
CA ALA A 130 -25.07 0.13 8.20
C ALA A 130 -23.91 -0.56 8.93
N ALA A 131 -24.20 -1.42 9.91
CA ALA A 131 -23.18 -2.24 10.59
C ALA A 131 -22.46 -3.19 9.61
N GLY A 132 -23.22 -3.88 8.75
CA GLY A 132 -22.65 -4.76 7.72
C GLY A 132 -21.75 -4.02 6.73
N LEU A 133 -22.17 -2.82 6.30
CA LEU A 133 -21.37 -1.95 5.44
C LEU A 133 -20.09 -1.46 6.13
N GLY A 134 -20.17 -1.13 7.43
CA GLY A 134 -19.00 -0.80 8.25
C GLY A 134 -17.97 -1.93 8.25
N VAL A 135 -18.39 -3.15 8.61
CA VAL A 135 -17.52 -4.33 8.61
C VAL A 135 -16.95 -4.61 7.21
N GLY A 136 -17.79 -4.55 6.17
CA GLY A 136 -17.35 -4.74 4.79
C GLY A 136 -16.29 -3.73 4.36
N SER A 137 -16.48 -2.46 4.75
CA SER A 137 -15.53 -1.38 4.46
C SER A 137 -14.19 -1.57 5.18
N LEU A 138 -14.19 -2.07 6.42
CA LEU A 138 -12.97 -2.43 7.14
C LEU A 138 -12.24 -3.60 6.49
N CYS A 139 -12.97 -4.64 6.07
CA CYS A 139 -12.37 -5.76 5.35
C CYS A 139 -11.71 -5.31 4.05
N LEU A 140 -12.38 -4.41 3.31
CA LEU A 140 -11.83 -3.84 2.09
C LEU A 140 -10.60 -2.96 2.39
N TYR A 141 -10.65 -2.14 3.44
CA TYR A 141 -9.52 -1.35 3.93
C TYR A 141 -8.29 -2.22 4.22
N ALA A 142 -8.47 -3.34 4.92
CA ALA A 142 -7.40 -4.28 5.22
C ALA A 142 -6.80 -4.90 3.95
N ALA A 143 -7.63 -5.22 2.96
CA ALA A 143 -7.24 -5.90 1.74
C ALA A 143 -6.70 -4.95 0.65
N LEU A 144 -6.94 -3.65 0.72
CA LEU A 144 -6.62 -2.68 -0.33
C LEU A 144 -5.14 -2.68 -0.75
N PRO A 145 -4.15 -2.67 0.15
CA PRO A 145 -2.74 -2.76 -0.24
C PRO A 145 -2.39 -4.03 -1.01
N TRP A 146 -3.08 -5.14 -0.71
CA TRP A 146 -2.94 -6.41 -1.41
C TRP A 146 -3.67 -6.42 -2.75
N LEU A 147 -4.87 -5.85 -2.83
CA LEU A 147 -5.64 -5.72 -4.08
C LEU A 147 -4.91 -4.85 -5.11
N LEU A 148 -4.31 -3.74 -4.67
CA LEU A 148 -3.50 -2.89 -5.56
C LEU A 148 -2.32 -3.64 -6.17
N MET A 149 -1.72 -4.58 -5.44
CA MET A 149 -0.67 -5.43 -5.99
C MET A 149 -1.19 -6.34 -7.11
N LYS A 150 -2.39 -6.89 -6.96
CA LYS A 150 -3.00 -7.75 -7.98
C LYS A 150 -3.31 -6.99 -9.27
N VAL A 151 -3.83 -5.78 -9.14
CA VAL A 151 -4.08 -4.89 -10.27
C VAL A 151 -2.76 -4.47 -10.94
N GLU A 152 -1.71 -4.18 -10.17
CA GLU A 152 -0.37 -3.87 -10.70
C GLU A 152 0.23 -5.06 -11.46
N GLN A 153 0.08 -6.29 -10.96
CA GLN A 153 0.54 -7.52 -11.63
C GLN A 153 -0.19 -7.75 -12.96
N GLU A 154 -1.52 -7.63 -12.98
CA GLU A 154 -2.31 -7.77 -14.21
C GLU A 154 -2.00 -6.66 -15.22
N THR A 155 -1.64 -5.46 -14.75
CA THR A 155 -1.26 -4.34 -15.63
C THR A 155 0.15 -4.51 -16.19
N ASP A 156 1.09 -5.09 -15.45
CA ASP A 156 2.42 -5.48 -15.97
C ASP A 156 2.27 -6.61 -17.01
N GLU A 157 1.36 -7.57 -16.79
CA GLU A 157 1.07 -8.67 -17.73
C GLU A 157 0.29 -8.20 -18.98
N MET A 158 -0.60 -7.22 -18.86
CA MET A 158 -1.28 -6.56 -19.99
C MET A 158 -0.46 -5.42 -20.61
N GLY A 159 0.67 -5.08 -20.01
CA GLY A 159 1.52 -3.93 -20.30
C GLY A 159 2.79 -4.26 -21.06
N GLU A 160 2.82 -5.35 -21.84
CA GLU A 160 3.78 -5.49 -22.95
C GLU A 160 3.44 -4.49 -24.07
N THR A 161 3.36 -3.20 -23.75
CA THR A 161 3.58 -2.15 -24.74
C THR A 161 5.08 -2.13 -25.02
N TYR A 162 5.43 -2.81 -26.11
CA TYR A 162 6.72 -2.85 -26.79
C TYR A 162 7.38 -1.48 -26.94
N HIS A 163 8.03 -0.94 -25.90
CA HIS A 163 9.02 0.14 -26.03
C HIS A 163 10.06 0.06 -24.91
N GLY A 164 10.80 -1.05 -24.88
CA GLY A 164 12.02 -1.19 -24.09
C GLY A 164 12.96 -2.11 -24.85
N HIS A 165 14.08 -1.57 -25.32
CA HIS A 165 15.09 -2.30 -26.09
C HIS A 165 15.93 -3.24 -25.18
N GLU A 166 15.28 -4.09 -24.41
CA GLU A 166 15.93 -4.83 -23.30
C GLU A 166 16.25 -6.29 -23.64
N ASN A 167 15.81 -6.77 -24.81
CA ASN A 167 16.17 -8.10 -25.33
C ASN A 167 17.05 -8.00 -26.57
N LYS A 168 18.11 -7.20 -26.52
CA LYS A 168 19.24 -7.35 -27.46
C LYS A 168 20.37 -8.09 -26.72
N PRO A 169 20.80 -9.28 -27.18
CA PRO A 169 21.95 -9.95 -26.59
C PRO A 169 23.16 -9.00 -26.67
N ILE A 170 24.01 -9.01 -25.63
CA ILE A 170 25.19 -8.13 -25.48
C ILE A 170 26.08 -8.11 -26.75
N VAL A 171 26.04 -9.18 -27.55
CA VAL A 171 26.73 -9.32 -28.85
C VAL A 171 26.29 -8.27 -29.89
N ALA A 172 25.06 -7.76 -29.82
CA ALA A 172 24.54 -6.73 -30.73
C ALA A 172 24.95 -5.30 -30.35
N ALA A 173 25.45 -5.08 -29.13
CA ALA A 173 25.84 -3.76 -28.60
C ALA A 173 27.35 -3.50 -28.70
N VAL A 174 28.16 -4.47 -29.15
CA VAL A 174 29.58 -4.26 -29.42
C VAL A 174 29.71 -3.78 -30.87
N PRO A 175 30.05 -2.51 -31.14
CA PRO A 175 30.44 -2.11 -32.47
C PRO A 175 31.69 -2.92 -32.85
N THR A 176 31.56 -3.79 -33.84
CA THR A 176 32.69 -4.48 -34.47
C THR A 176 33.56 -3.42 -35.13
N VAL A 177 34.50 -2.86 -34.37
CA VAL A 177 35.57 -2.03 -34.91
C VAL A 177 36.34 -2.94 -35.85
N ALA A 178 36.15 -2.74 -37.15
CA ALA A 178 36.95 -3.39 -38.18
C ALA A 178 38.41 -3.01 -37.95
N VAL A 179 39.16 -3.90 -37.29
CA VAL A 179 40.61 -3.85 -37.28
C VAL A 179 41.04 -4.23 -38.69
N THR A 180 41.10 -3.22 -39.57
CA THR A 180 41.76 -3.31 -40.86
C THR A 180 43.24 -3.53 -40.58
N GLY A 181 43.63 -4.80 -40.49
CA GLY A 181 45.02 -5.21 -40.37
C GLY A 181 45.83 -4.66 -41.54
N LYS A 182 46.75 -3.75 -41.22
CA LYS A 182 47.82 -3.33 -42.13
C LYS A 182 48.56 -4.58 -42.63
N SER A 183 48.55 -4.76 -43.95
CA SER A 183 49.50 -5.63 -44.65
C SER A 183 50.91 -5.14 -44.33
N GLY A 184 51.58 -5.83 -43.42
CA GLY A 184 52.99 -5.66 -43.11
C GLY A 184 53.81 -6.37 -44.18
N GLN A 185 54.49 -5.57 -45.01
CA GLN A 185 55.63 -5.97 -45.83
C GLN A 185 56.55 -6.90 -45.03
N ASN A 186 56.65 -8.16 -45.46
CA ASN A 186 57.73 -9.03 -45.03
C ASN A 186 58.90 -8.86 -46.00
N GLY A 187 59.88 -8.06 -45.60
CA GLY A 187 61.13 -7.87 -46.31
C GLY A 187 62.32 -8.07 -45.36
N LYS A 188 62.95 -9.25 -45.44
CA LYS A 188 64.40 -9.57 -45.27
C LYS A 188 64.55 -11.10 -45.30
N LYS A 189 65.09 -11.72 -46.37
CA LYS A 189 66.51 -11.90 -46.79
C LYS A 189 67.34 -12.86 -45.90
N HIS A 190 67.98 -13.82 -46.61
CA HIS A 190 69.02 -14.81 -46.24
C HIS A 190 68.50 -16.02 -45.44
N ILE A 191 68.67 -17.26 -45.90
CA ILE A 191 69.88 -17.90 -46.46
C ILE A 191 69.63 -18.48 -47.87
#